data_AF-A0A0G0VWA1-F1
#
_entry.id   AF-A0A0G0VWA1-F1
#
_cell.length_a   1.000
_cell.length_b   1.000
_cell.length_c   1.000
_cell.angle_alpha   90.00
_cell.angle_beta   90.00
_cell.angle_gamma   90.00
#
_symmetry.space_group_name_H-M   'P 1'
#
loop_
_entity.id
_entity.type
_entity.pdbx_description
1 polymer ?
#
loop_
_entity_poly.entity_id
_entity_poly.type
_entity_poly.pdbx_seq_one_letter_code
_entity_poly.pdbx_strand_id
1 'polypeptide(L)'
;VELTRKENLLFSLLFENLGNLCEREKIVEVVWGEYEDLGVSDWTIDRLVARLRNKLNDQKSQFELLTVKTRGFKLVKAKYQQEG
;
A
#
# COMPACT_ATOMS: atom_id res chain seq x y z
N VAL A 1 16.19 5.87 5.21
CA VAL A 1 14.82 5.72 5.72
C VAL A 1 14.59 4.25 6.06
N GLU A 2 14.36 3.92 7.33
CA GLU A 2 13.94 2.57 7.72
C GLU A 2 12.41 2.48 7.62
N LEU A 3 11.91 1.48 6.88
CA LEU A 3 10.50 1.13 6.87
C LEU A 3 10.18 0.38 8.17
N THR A 4 9.10 0.77 8.84
CA THR A 4 8.60 -0.05 9.94
C THR A 4 8.11 -1.39 9.39
N ARG A 5 8.09 -2.43 10.23
CA ARG A 5 7.64 -3.79 9.83
C ARG A 5 6.29 -3.76 9.07
N LYS A 6 5.35 -2.92 9.51
CA LYS A 6 4.03 -2.74 8.88
C LYS A 6 4.08 -2.06 7.51
N GLU A 7 4.88 -1.00 7.36
CA GLU A 7 5.08 -0.35 6.06
C GLU A 7 5.74 -1.30 5.06
N ASN A 8 6.71 -2.10 5.51
CA ASN A 8 7.41 -3.06 4.67
C ASN A 8 6.51 -4.24 4.25
N LEU A 9 5.63 -4.70 5.14
CA LEU A 9 4.60 -5.70 4.84
C LEU A 9 3.61 -5.18 3.81
N LEU A 10 3.09 -3.97 4.02
CA LEU A 10 2.18 -3.32 3.08
C LEU A 10 2.85 -3.15 1.71
N PHE A 11 4.11 -2.72 1.70
CA PHE A 11 4.87 -2.54 0.47
C PHE A 11 5.08 -3.87 -0.24
N SER A 12 5.53 -4.92 0.46
CA SER A 12 5.74 -6.24 -0.15
C SER A 12 4.45 -6.77 -0.75
N LEU A 13 3.33 -6.71 -0.03
CA LEU A 13 2.03 -7.17 -0.54
C LEU A 13 1.63 -6.46 -1.83
N LEU A 14 1.75 -5.13 -1.83
CA LEU A 14 1.41 -4.29 -2.98
C LEU A 14 2.41 -4.44 -4.14
N PHE A 15 3.65 -4.78 -3.82
CA PHE A 15 4.72 -5.03 -4.80
C PHE A 15 4.56 -6.41 -5.45
N GLU A 16 4.17 -7.43 -4.70
CA GLU A 16 3.77 -8.74 -5.22
C GLU A 16 2.52 -8.62 -6.11
N ASN A 17 1.60 -7.72 -5.74
CA ASN A 17 0.39 -7.40 -6.48
C ASN A 17 0.53 -6.13 -7.33
N LEU A 18 1.73 -5.87 -7.86
CA LEU A 18 1.99 -4.65 -8.64
C LEU A 18 1.11 -4.62 -9.89
N GLY A 19 0.34 -3.54 -10.05
CA GLY A 19 -0.67 -3.42 -11.11
C GLY A 19 -2.03 -4.01 -10.76
N ASN A 20 -2.18 -4.72 -9.64
CA ASN A 20 -3.44 -5.28 -9.16
C ASN A 20 -4.05 -4.44 -8.04
N LEU A 21 -5.37 -4.56 -7.89
CA LEU A 21 -6.12 -3.91 -6.82
C LEU A 21 -6.01 -4.76 -5.55
N CYS A 22 -5.40 -4.21 -4.51
CA CYS A 22 -5.44 -4.80 -3.17
C CYS A 22 -6.58 -4.17 -2.37
N GLU A 23 -7.50 -5.02 -1.94
CA GLU A 23 -8.62 -4.60 -1.11
C GLU A 23 -8.15 -4.20 0.30
N ARG A 24 -8.94 -3.35 0.96
CA ARG A 24 -8.62 -2.86 2.31
C ARG A 24 -8.53 -4.02 3.29
N GLU A 25 -9.44 -4.97 3.20
CA GLU A 25 -9.46 -6.17 4.05
C GLU A 25 -8.17 -6.99 3.88
N LYS A 26 -7.71 -7.19 2.65
CA LYS A 26 -6.46 -7.92 2.36
C LYS A 26 -5.24 -7.22 2.99
N ILE A 27 -5.21 -5.89 2.93
CA ILE A 27 -4.15 -5.10 3.55
C ILE A 27 -4.19 -5.24 5.08
N VAL A 28 -5.39 -5.19 5.67
CA VAL A 28 -5.57 -5.38 7.11
C VAL A 28 -5.14 -6.78 7.53
N GLU A 29 -5.55 -7.81 6.80
CA GLU A 29 -5.15 -9.20 7.04
C GLU A 29 -3.63 -9.40 7.00
N VAL A 30 -2.93 -8.80 6.04
CA VAL A 30 -1.48 -9.02 5.90
C VAL A 30 -0.65 -8.18 6.88
N VAL A 31 -1.06 -6.93 7.12
CA VAL A 31 -0.31 -5.98 7.95
C VAL A 31 -0.71 -6.06 9.44
N TRP A 32 -1.97 -6.40 9.70
CA TRP A 32 -2.59 -6.47 11.02
C TRP A 32 -3.27 -7.84 11.29
N GLY A 33 -3.12 -8.87 10.46
CA GLY A 33 -3.70 -10.20 10.77
C GLY A 33 -3.08 -10.86 11.99
N GLU A 34 -1.85 -10.48 12.38
CA GLU A 34 -1.30 -10.87 13.69
C GLU A 34 -2.03 -10.17 14.87
N TYR A 35 -2.90 -9.21 14.57
CA TYR A 35 -3.67 -8.40 15.51
C TYR A 35 -5.15 -8.34 15.09
N GLU A 36 -5.81 -9.49 15.03
CA GLU A 36 -7.23 -9.63 14.68
C GLU A 36 -8.15 -8.70 15.51
N ASP A 37 -7.73 -8.32 16.72
CA ASP A 37 -8.50 -7.50 17.66
C ASP A 37 -8.40 -5.97 17.42
N LEU A 38 -7.51 -5.50 16.53
CA LEU A 38 -7.17 -4.07 16.46
C LEU A 38 -8.23 -3.15 15.81
N GLY A 39 -9.34 -3.68 15.30
CA GLY A 39 -10.45 -2.87 14.78
C GLY A 39 -9.98 -1.76 13.83
N VAL A 40 -9.22 -2.11 12.79
CA VAL A 40 -8.52 -1.14 11.94
C VAL A 40 -9.52 -0.31 11.14
N SER A 41 -9.68 0.97 11.51
CA SER A 41 -10.52 1.91 10.77
C SER A 41 -9.89 2.31 9.43
N ASP A 42 -10.72 2.69 8.46
CA ASP A 42 -10.29 3.16 7.12
C ASP A 42 -9.23 4.26 7.19
N TRP A 43 -9.34 5.15 8.16
CA TRP A 43 -8.39 6.24 8.40
C TRP A 43 -6.99 5.73 8.78
N THR A 44 -6.91 4.65 9.55
CA THR A 44 -5.62 4.03 9.93
C THR A 44 -4.93 3.46 8.70
N ILE A 45 -5.69 2.85 7.79
CA ILE A 45 -5.17 2.31 6.53
C ILE A 45 -4.68 3.46 5.64
N ASP A 46 -5.49 4.51 5.47
CA ASP A 46 -5.13 5.67 4.67
C ASP A 46 -3.86 6.35 5.19
N ARG A 47 -3.73 6.48 6.52
CA ARG A 47 -2.53 7.01 7.16
C ARG A 47 -1.30 6.14 6.93
N LEU A 48 -1.43 4.81 6.95
CA LEU A 48 -0.32 3.90 6.65
C LEU A 48 0.11 4.02 5.17
N VAL A 49 -0.86 4.06 4.25
CA VAL A 49 -0.60 4.22 2.82
C VAL A 49 0.05 5.57 2.53
N ALA A 50 -0.40 6.65 3.15
CA ALA A 50 0.18 7.98 3.00
C ALA A 50 1.63 8.03 3.51
N ARG A 51 1.93 7.36 4.62
CA ARG A 51 3.31 7.21 5.14
C ARG A 51 4.19 6.46 4.17
N LEU A 52 3.71 5.32 3.66
CA LEU A 52 4.44 4.52 2.69
C LEU A 52 4.69 5.32 1.40
N ARG A 53 3.69 6.03 0.89
CA ARG A 53 3.81 6.91 -0.28
C ARG A 53 4.88 7.96 -0.09
N ASN A 54 4.91 8.64 1.05
CA ASN A 54 5.95 9.63 1.35
C ASN A 54 7.33 9.00 1.37
N LYS A 55 7.49 7.78 1.91
CA LYS A 55 8.78 7.08 1.88
C LYS A 55 9.21 6.62 0.48
N LEU A 56 8.26 6.20 -0.35
CA LEU A 56 8.55 5.87 -1.76
C LEU A 56 9.00 7.11 -2.52
N ASN A 57 8.35 8.25 -2.27
CA ASN A 57 8.72 9.53 -2.87
C ASN A 57 10.10 10.01 -2.38
N ASP A 58 10.37 9.88 -1.08
CA ASP A 58 11.67 10.21 -0.47
C ASP A 58 12.81 9.36 -1.07
N GLN A 59 12.55 8.07 -1.31
CA GLN A 59 13.49 7.18 -1.97
C GLN A 59 13.60 7.38 -3.49
N LYS A 60 12.92 8.38 -4.08
CA LYS A 60 12.80 8.59 -5.53
C LYS A 60 12.43 7.28 -6.27
N SER A 61 11.56 6.49 -5.66
CA SER A 61 11.15 5.22 -6.21
C SER A 61 10.25 5.44 -7.42
N GLN A 62 10.32 4.56 -8.41
CA GLN A 62 9.49 4.64 -9.63
C GLN A 62 8.07 4.11 -9.41
N PHE A 63 7.60 4.02 -8.16
CA PHE A 63 6.32 3.44 -7.80
C PHE A 63 5.38 4.49 -7.22
N GLU A 64 4.13 4.43 -7.63
CA GLU A 64 3.04 5.28 -7.17
C GLU A 64 1.93 4.45 -6.53
N LEU A 65 1.45 4.93 -5.39
CA LEU A 65 0.28 4.37 -4.72
C LEU A 65 -0.96 5.11 -5.17
N LEU A 66 -1.88 4.37 -5.80
CA LEU A 66 -3.19 4.83 -6.19
C LEU A 66 -4.23 4.35 -5.16
N THR A 67 -4.96 5.31 -4.59
CA THR A 67 -6.11 5.02 -3.74
C THR A 67 -7.36 4.92 -4.59
N VAL A 68 -7.98 3.74 -4.64
CA VAL A 68 -9.27 3.51 -5.27
C VAL A 68 -10.35 3.66 -4.20
N LYS A 69 -10.98 4.84 -4.15
CA LYS A 69 -12.10 5.10 -3.23
C LYS A 69 -13.13 3.96 -3.36
N THR A 70 -13.57 3.45 -2.21
CA THR A 70 -14.60 2.40 -2.08
C THR A 70 -14.14 0.98 -2.44
N ARG A 71 -12.90 0.75 -2.92
CA ARG A 71 -12.39 -0.61 -3.16
C ARG A 71 -11.07 -0.94 -2.46
N GLY A 72 -10.07 -0.06 -2.51
CA GLY A 72 -8.76 -0.40 -1.98
C GLY A 72 -7.61 0.45 -2.51
N PHE A 73 -6.45 -0.17 -2.62
CA PHE A 73 -5.21 0.48 -3.00
C PHE A 73 -4.48 -0.33 -4.06
N LYS A 74 -3.79 0.36 -4.96
CA LYS A 74 -3.06 -0.25 -6.05
C LYS A 74 -1.70 0.40 -6.18
N LEU A 75 -0.66 -0.41 -6.29
CA LEU A 75 0.69 0.07 -6.58
C LEU A 75 0.92 -0.03 -8.09
N VAL A 76 1.32 1.08 -8.70
CA VAL A 76 1.69 1.15 -10.12
C VAL A 76 3.10 1.67 -10.25
N LYS A 77 3.79 1.32 -11.33
CA LYS A 77 5.03 2.02 -11.68
C LYS A 77 4.66 3.34 -12.36
N ALA A 78 5.25 4.45 -11.93
CA ALA A 78 5.13 5.80 -12.51
C ALA A 78 5.60 5.88 -13.98
N LYS A 79 6.11 4.77 -14.54
CA LYS A 79 6.62 4.64 -15.91
C LYS A 79 5.81 3.66 -16.78
N TYR A 80 4.49 3.63 -16.64
CA TYR A 80 3.64 3.04 -17.68
C TYR A 80 2.98 4.14 -18.52
N GLN A 81 3.79 4.77 -19.37
CA GLN A 81 3.28 5.28 -20.64
C GLN A 81 3.30 4.11 -21.63
N GLN A 82 2.10 3.72 -22.07
CA GLN A 82 1.77 3.16 -23.39
C GLN A 82 2.21 1.72 -23.71
N GLU A 83 1.24 0.81 -23.85
CA GLU A 83 0.98 0.08 -25.10
C GLU A 83 -0.37 -0.65 -25.01
N GLY A 84 -1.24 -0.43 -26.00
CA GLY A 84 -2.59 -0.98 -26.11
C GLY A 84 -3.53 -0.06 -26.86
#